data_AF-A0A3A8QD74-F1
#
_entry.id   AF-A0A3A8QD74-F1
#
_cell.length_a   1.000
_cell.length_b   1.000
_cell.length_c   1.000
_cell.angle_alpha   90.00
_cell.angle_beta   90.00
_cell.angle_gamma   90.00
#
_symmetry.space_group_name_H-M   'P 1'
#
loop_
_entity.id
_entity.type
_entity.pdbx_description
1 polymer ?
#
loop_
_entity_poly.entity_id
_entity_poly.type
_entity_poly.pdbx_seq_one_letter_code
_entity_poly.pdbx_strand_id
1 'polypeptide(L)'
;MGIIGLVCGFVPSVGVLLALSALGVGQILLGDPHPFPGDPPVDLLTELAFCGWLFLLVGYCCFFVARKVPDRIVHLWRRVLPPLALLSLLAMSPALAQVAGRHWGEWSRLKTVLQDNEARVRALSSRTDGSLTEEEFARAKAWFLEEPVTFRFETEPEPVRLRLLRSVPPYVGVDFGQGRNAMFDPVTMRCVYSN
;
A
#
# COMPACT_ATOMS: atom_id res chain seq x y z
N MET A 1 -9.87 -25.65 -28.32
CA MET A 1 -9.84 -24.60 -27.26
C MET A 1 -9.68 -25.13 -25.83
N GLY A 2 -9.82 -26.44 -25.55
CA GLY A 2 -9.73 -26.97 -24.17
C GLY A 2 -8.33 -26.93 -23.53
N ILE A 3 -7.27 -27.30 -24.25
CA ILE A 3 -5.91 -27.41 -23.69
C ILE A 3 -5.25 -26.03 -23.50
N ILE A 4 -5.47 -25.09 -24.43
CA ILE A 4 -4.93 -23.73 -24.33
C ILE A 4 -5.55 -22.99 -23.15
N GLY A 5 -6.87 -23.10 -22.94
CA GLY A 5 -7.52 -22.54 -21.76
C GLY A 5 -7.07 -23.20 -20.45
N LEU A 6 -6.70 -24.50 -20.51
CA LEU A 6 -6.18 -25.24 -19.37
C LEU A 6 -4.77 -24.77 -18.99
N VAL A 7 -3.86 -24.61 -19.97
CA VAL A 7 -2.49 -24.13 -19.74
C VAL A 7 -2.48 -22.65 -19.36
N CYS A 8 -3.30 -21.82 -20.02
CA CYS A 8 -3.44 -20.39 -19.69
C CYS A 8 -4.11 -20.14 -18.33
N GLY A 9 -4.82 -21.10 -17.75
CA GLY A 9 -5.38 -21.01 -16.39
C GLY A 9 -4.50 -21.66 -15.32
N PHE A 10 -3.86 -22.79 -15.64
CA PHE A 10 -3.09 -23.63 -14.70
C PHE A 10 -1.77 -23.00 -14.26
N VAL A 11 -1.00 -22.47 -15.23
CA VAL A 11 0.29 -21.84 -14.94
C VAL A 11 0.16 -20.60 -14.06
N PRO A 12 -0.78 -19.66 -14.33
CA PRO A 12 -0.96 -18.52 -13.44
C PRO A 12 -1.58 -18.91 -12.09
N SER A 13 -2.46 -19.92 -12.01
CA SER A 13 -3.09 -20.29 -10.74
C SER A 13 -2.14 -20.90 -9.71
N VAL A 14 -1.22 -21.75 -10.15
CA VAL A 14 -0.16 -22.31 -9.29
C VAL A 14 0.86 -21.24 -8.91
N GLY A 15 1.22 -20.36 -9.87
CA GLY A 15 2.12 -19.24 -9.60
C GLY A 15 1.56 -18.27 -8.56
N VAL A 16 0.27 -17.95 -8.65
CA VAL A 16 -0.43 -17.09 -7.68
C VAL A 16 -0.53 -17.75 -6.32
N LEU A 17 -0.83 -19.06 -6.25
CA LEU A 17 -0.86 -19.78 -4.98
C LEU A 17 0.52 -19.78 -4.30
N LEU A 18 1.59 -20.03 -5.05
CA LEU A 18 2.97 -20.01 -4.52
C LEU A 18 3.38 -18.61 -4.07
N ALA A 19 3.05 -17.58 -4.84
CA ALA A 19 3.32 -16.18 -4.47
C ALA A 19 2.56 -15.78 -3.20
N LEU A 20 1.27 -16.12 -3.09
CA LEU A 20 0.44 -15.87 -1.91
C LEU A 20 0.94 -16.63 -0.68
N SER A 21 1.39 -17.87 -0.86
CA SER A 21 1.93 -18.70 0.22
C SER A 21 3.27 -18.16 0.72
N ALA A 22 4.16 -17.75 -0.19
CA ALA A 22 5.41 -17.10 0.15
C ALA A 22 5.20 -15.74 0.85
N LEU A 23 4.16 -14.99 0.44
CA LEU A 23 3.74 -13.75 1.06
C LEU A 23 3.24 -13.94 2.50
N GLY A 24 2.34 -14.90 2.72
CA GLY A 24 1.80 -15.18 4.05
C GLY A 24 2.90 -15.66 5.00
N VAL A 25 3.77 -16.56 4.53
CA VAL A 25 4.91 -17.07 5.31
C VAL A 25 5.95 -15.96 5.56
N GLY A 26 6.22 -15.11 4.58
CA GLY A 26 7.11 -13.96 4.71
C GLY A 26 6.61 -12.95 5.74
N GLN A 27 5.31 -12.63 5.74
CA GLN A 27 4.73 -11.75 6.76
C GLN A 27 4.78 -12.33 8.17
N ILE A 28 4.58 -13.64 8.33
CA ILE A 28 4.61 -14.30 9.64
C ILE A 28 6.04 -14.42 10.18
N LEU A 29 7.03 -14.67 9.30
CA LEU A 29 8.42 -14.91 9.72
C LEU A 29 9.27 -13.64 9.82
N LEU A 30 8.98 -12.61 9.02
CA LEU A 30 9.76 -11.36 8.94
C LEU A 30 8.96 -10.14 9.42
N GLY A 31 7.69 -10.33 9.81
CA GLY A 31 6.87 -9.23 10.32
C GLY A 31 7.39 -8.76 11.67
N ASP A 32 7.91 -7.53 11.70
CA ASP A 32 8.24 -6.87 12.95
C ASP A 32 6.98 -6.82 13.84
N PRO A 33 7.08 -7.19 15.13
CA PRO A 33 5.93 -7.20 16.04
C PRO A 33 5.39 -5.78 16.31
N HIS A 34 6.17 -4.74 15.98
CA HIS A 34 5.79 -3.33 16.05
C HIS A 34 6.18 -2.63 14.73
N PRO A 35 5.44 -2.83 13.63
CA PRO A 35 5.74 -2.17 12.38
C PRO A 35 5.63 -0.67 12.63
N PHE A 36 6.70 0.08 12.34
CA PHE A 36 6.63 1.53 12.43
C PHE A 36 5.48 1.99 11.52
N PRO A 37 4.64 2.95 11.95
CA PRO A 37 3.63 3.55 11.10
C PRO A 37 4.31 4.15 9.86
N GLY A 38 4.47 3.34 8.80
CA GLY A 38 5.22 3.68 7.60
C GLY A 38 6.04 2.56 6.97
N ASP A 39 6.59 1.59 7.70
CA ASP A 39 7.50 0.63 7.06
C ASP A 39 6.79 -0.27 6.03
N PRO A 40 7.33 -0.41 4.81
CA PRO A 40 6.82 -1.36 3.82
C PRO A 40 7.55 -2.70 3.95
N PRO A 41 6.81 -3.82 4.00
CA PRO A 41 7.32 -5.03 3.36
C PRO A 41 6.37 -5.65 2.33
N VAL A 42 5.21 -5.05 2.03
CA VAL A 42 4.13 -5.79 1.35
C VAL A 42 3.57 -5.15 0.09
N ASP A 43 3.68 -3.83 -0.13
CA ASP A 43 2.91 -3.16 -1.18
C ASP A 43 3.10 -3.74 -2.59
N LEU A 44 4.34 -3.96 -3.03
CA LEU A 44 4.62 -4.55 -4.35
C LEU A 44 4.11 -6.00 -4.45
N LEU A 45 4.24 -6.75 -3.36
CA LEU A 45 3.83 -8.16 -3.32
C LEU A 45 2.30 -8.28 -3.19
N THR A 46 1.64 -7.40 -2.45
CA THR A 46 0.18 -7.28 -2.35
C THR A 46 -0.42 -6.86 -3.68
N GLU A 47 0.20 -5.91 -4.38
CA GLU A 47 -0.19 -5.47 -5.73
C GLU A 47 -0.06 -6.62 -6.73
N LEU A 48 1.08 -7.33 -6.72
CA LEU A 48 1.31 -8.51 -7.57
C LEU A 48 0.33 -9.65 -7.26
N ALA A 49 0.06 -9.88 -5.98
CA ALA A 49 -0.92 -10.87 -5.51
C ALA A 49 -2.34 -10.50 -5.95
N PHE A 50 -2.71 -9.22 -5.94
CA PHE A 50 -4.02 -8.74 -6.36
C PHE A 50 -4.20 -8.89 -7.87
N CYS A 51 -3.18 -8.51 -8.65
CA CYS A 51 -3.15 -8.79 -10.08
C CYS A 51 -3.30 -10.28 -10.38
N GLY A 52 -2.57 -11.12 -9.66
CA GLY A 52 -2.66 -12.58 -9.74
C GLY A 52 -4.08 -13.11 -9.46
N TRP A 53 -4.72 -12.60 -8.40
CA TRP A 53 -6.09 -12.95 -8.06
C TRP A 53 -7.10 -12.50 -9.12
N LEU A 54 -6.93 -11.32 -9.72
CA LEU A 54 -7.77 -10.88 -10.84
C LEU A 54 -7.64 -11.79 -12.06
N PHE A 55 -6.43 -12.26 -12.39
CA PHE A 55 -6.23 -13.24 -13.46
C PHE A 55 -6.92 -14.57 -13.17
N LEU A 56 -6.92 -15.03 -11.91
CA LEU A 56 -7.69 -16.21 -11.48
C LEU A 56 -9.19 -16.03 -11.70
N LEU A 57 -9.72 -14.86 -11.36
CA LEU A 57 -11.14 -14.55 -11.48
C LEU A 57 -11.57 -14.43 -12.95
N VAL A 58 -10.76 -13.81 -13.80
CA VAL A 58 -10.99 -13.77 -15.26
C VAL A 58 -10.96 -15.18 -15.85
N GLY A 59 -9.97 -15.99 -15.46
CA GLY A 59 -9.88 -17.41 -15.86
C GLY A 59 -11.12 -18.20 -15.45
N TYR A 60 -11.64 -17.98 -14.24
CA TYR A 60 -12.87 -18.58 -13.74
C TYR A 60 -14.10 -18.17 -14.58
N CYS A 61 -14.25 -16.88 -14.89
CA CYS A 61 -15.35 -16.37 -15.72
C CYS A 61 -15.35 -17.00 -17.12
N CYS A 62 -14.19 -17.08 -17.78
CA CYS A 62 -14.04 -17.74 -19.08
C CYS A 62 -14.46 -19.22 -19.04
N PHE A 63 -14.13 -19.92 -17.95
CA PHE A 63 -14.48 -21.32 -17.74
C PHE A 63 -15.98 -21.54 -17.48
N PHE A 64 -16.65 -20.55 -16.86
CA PHE A 64 -18.08 -20.58 -16.63
C PHE A 64 -18.88 -20.31 -17.92
N VAL A 65 -18.36 -19.48 -18.83
CA VAL A 65 -18.95 -19.20 -20.16
C VAL A 65 -18.83 -20.40 -21.11
N ALA A 66 -17.79 -21.24 -20.95
CA ALA A 66 -17.59 -22.48 -21.70
C ALA A 66 -18.58 -23.62 -21.33
N ARG A 67 -19.87 -23.31 -21.13
CA ARG A 67 -20.92 -24.22 -20.61
C ARG A 67 -21.21 -25.47 -21.45
N LYS A 68 -20.66 -25.58 -22.66
CA LYS A 68 -21.02 -26.63 -23.62
C LYS A 68 -19.98 -27.74 -23.82
N VAL A 69 -18.89 -27.77 -23.03
CA VAL A 69 -17.86 -28.81 -23.18
C VAL A 69 -18.04 -29.88 -22.08
N PRO A 70 -18.48 -31.11 -22.42
CA PRO A 70 -18.64 -32.20 -21.48
C PRO A 70 -17.28 -32.84 -21.16
N ASP A 71 -16.38 -32.08 -20.55
CA ASP A 71 -15.10 -32.60 -20.07
C ASP A 71 -15.17 -32.82 -18.56
N ARG A 72 -14.86 -34.04 -18.10
CA ARG A 72 -14.72 -34.37 -16.66
C ARG A 72 -13.79 -33.39 -15.94
N ILE A 73 -12.77 -32.95 -16.66
CA ILE A 73 -11.82 -31.93 -16.22
C ILE A 73 -12.55 -30.61 -15.94
N VAL A 74 -13.43 -30.16 -16.84
CA VAL A 74 -14.19 -28.92 -16.67
C VAL A 74 -15.09 -28.96 -15.44
N HIS A 75 -15.68 -30.13 -15.15
CA HIS A 75 -16.54 -30.33 -13.99
C HIS A 75 -15.77 -30.31 -12.67
N LEU A 76 -14.58 -30.93 -12.63
CA LEU A 76 -13.68 -30.89 -11.47
C LEU A 76 -13.24 -29.45 -11.17
N TRP A 77 -12.84 -28.70 -12.20
CA TRP A 77 -12.37 -27.32 -12.06
C TRP A 77 -13.47 -26.36 -11.58
N ARG A 78 -14.72 -26.54 -12.03
CA ARG A 78 -15.86 -25.78 -11.48
C ARG A 78 -16.07 -25.99 -9.98
N ARG A 79 -15.62 -27.14 -9.45
CA ARG A 79 -15.75 -27.48 -8.03
C ARG A 79 -14.57 -26.97 -7.19
N VAL A 80 -13.38 -26.91 -7.77
CA VAL A 80 -12.13 -26.53 -7.08
C VAL A 80 -11.82 -25.04 -7.16
N LEU A 81 -12.14 -24.36 -8.27
CA LEU A 81 -11.86 -22.93 -8.44
C LEU A 81 -12.58 -22.03 -7.43
N PRO A 82 -13.88 -22.20 -7.13
CA PRO A 82 -14.57 -21.34 -6.16
C PRO A 82 -13.95 -21.35 -4.75
N PRO A 83 -13.68 -22.51 -4.12
CA PRO A 83 -13.03 -22.52 -2.81
C PRO A 83 -11.59 -22.00 -2.88
N LEU A 84 -10.86 -22.23 -3.98
CA LEU A 84 -9.51 -21.70 -4.16
C LEU A 84 -9.50 -20.16 -4.29
N ALA A 85 -10.45 -19.59 -5.03
CA ALA A 85 -10.62 -18.13 -5.16
C ALA A 85 -11.02 -17.48 -3.82
N LEU A 86 -11.85 -18.17 -3.03
CA LEU A 86 -12.23 -17.72 -1.69
C LEU A 86 -11.05 -17.79 -0.71
N LEU A 87 -10.30 -18.90 -0.70
CA LEU A 87 -9.13 -19.09 0.15
C LEU A 87 -8.01 -18.08 -0.19
N SER A 88 -7.79 -17.81 -1.47
CA SER A 88 -6.83 -16.78 -1.89
C SER A 88 -7.28 -15.37 -1.48
N LEU A 89 -8.57 -15.04 -1.58
CA LEU A 89 -9.09 -13.77 -1.07
C LEU A 89 -8.93 -13.64 0.45
N LEU A 90 -9.23 -14.70 1.20
CA LEU A 90 -9.03 -14.75 2.65
C LEU A 90 -7.56 -14.58 3.03
N ALA A 91 -6.65 -15.24 2.32
CA ALA A 91 -5.21 -15.10 2.52
C ALA A 91 -4.71 -13.67 2.22
N MET A 92 -5.34 -12.97 1.28
CA MET A 92 -5.04 -11.56 0.96
C MET A 92 -5.69 -10.54 1.89
N SER A 93 -6.70 -10.94 2.68
CA SER A 93 -7.47 -10.01 3.50
C SER A 93 -6.64 -9.16 4.48
N PRO A 94 -5.57 -9.66 5.14
CA PRO A 94 -4.77 -8.83 6.04
C PRO A 94 -4.01 -7.73 5.28
N ALA A 95 -3.46 -8.07 4.12
CA ALA A 95 -2.75 -7.11 3.27
C ALA A 95 -3.71 -6.06 2.68
N LEU A 96 -4.90 -6.48 2.25
CA LEU A 96 -5.95 -5.55 1.81
C LEU A 96 -6.41 -4.65 2.95
N ALA A 97 -6.55 -5.16 4.17
CA ALA A 97 -6.91 -4.38 5.34
C ALA A 97 -5.83 -3.34 5.71
N GLN A 98 -4.54 -3.68 5.55
CA GLN A 98 -3.43 -2.73 5.76
C GLN A 98 -3.45 -1.61 4.71
N VAL A 99 -3.59 -1.95 3.43
CA VAL A 99 -3.71 -0.94 2.35
C VAL A 99 -4.96 -0.08 2.55
N ALA A 100 -6.08 -0.70 2.91
CA ALA A 100 -7.32 -0.01 3.23
C ALA A 100 -7.16 0.96 4.40
N GLY A 101 -6.54 0.51 5.49
CA GLY A 101 -6.26 1.32 6.67
C GLY A 101 -5.43 2.57 6.36
N ARG A 102 -4.56 2.54 5.34
CA ARG A 102 -3.78 3.70 4.89
C ARG A 102 -4.57 4.71 4.07
N HIS A 103 -5.60 4.29 3.35
CA HIS A 103 -6.38 5.17 2.48
C HIS A 103 -7.68 5.69 3.12
N TRP A 104 -8.15 5.05 4.18
CA TRP A 104 -9.37 5.41 4.90
C TRP A 104 -9.09 5.82 6.36
N GLY A 105 -10.09 6.39 7.03
CA GLY A 105 -10.02 6.76 8.44
C GLY A 105 -9.00 7.86 8.75
N GLU A 106 -8.22 7.67 9.83
CA GLU A 106 -7.25 8.65 10.33
C GLU A 106 -6.13 8.93 9.34
N TRP A 107 -5.67 7.91 8.61
CA TRP A 107 -4.61 8.03 7.61
C TRP A 107 -5.03 8.85 6.40
N SER A 108 -6.29 8.76 6.01
CA SER A 108 -6.87 9.63 4.97
C SER A 108 -6.87 11.09 5.41
N ARG A 109 -7.19 11.36 6.68
CA ARG A 109 -7.14 12.70 7.26
C ARG A 109 -5.71 13.22 7.40
N LEU A 110 -4.76 12.37 7.80
CA LEU A 110 -3.35 12.73 7.80
C LEU A 110 -2.88 13.06 6.37
N LYS A 111 -3.26 12.25 5.37
CA LYS A 111 -2.95 12.50 3.96
C LYS A 111 -3.39 13.90 3.52
N THR A 112 -4.62 14.30 3.83
CA THR A 112 -5.10 15.64 3.47
C THR A 112 -4.29 16.74 4.17
N VAL A 113 -3.95 16.55 5.45
CA VAL A 113 -3.14 17.51 6.20
C VAL A 113 -1.72 17.60 5.61
N LEU A 114 -1.11 16.47 5.26
CA LEU A 114 0.21 16.45 4.61
C LEU A 114 0.16 17.14 3.25
N GLN A 115 -0.86 16.86 2.42
CA GLN A 115 -1.03 17.49 1.11
C GLN A 115 -1.20 19.01 1.20
N ASP A 116 -2.02 19.49 2.14
CA ASP A 116 -2.24 20.92 2.34
C ASP A 116 -0.97 21.64 2.78
N ASN A 117 -0.21 21.04 3.70
CA ASN A 117 1.03 21.64 4.19
C ASN A 117 2.16 21.55 3.16
N GLU A 118 2.25 20.45 2.41
CA GLU A 118 3.18 20.30 1.29
C GLU A 118 2.93 21.38 0.22
N ALA A 119 1.66 21.68 -0.09
CA ALA A 119 1.29 22.74 -1.01
C ALA A 119 1.68 24.13 -0.49
N ARG A 120 1.52 24.39 0.82
CA ARG A 120 1.96 25.64 1.46
C ARG A 120 3.48 25.81 1.39
N VAL A 121 4.23 24.76 1.72
CA VAL A 121 5.70 24.78 1.59
C VAL A 121 6.13 25.01 0.15
N ARG A 122 5.45 24.36 -0.81
CA ARG A 122 5.72 24.58 -2.22
C ARG A 122 5.40 26.00 -2.68
N ALA A 123 4.37 26.63 -2.13
CA ALA A 123 4.05 28.04 -2.41
C ALA A 123 5.10 29.02 -1.86
N LEU A 124 5.90 28.61 -0.85
CA LEU A 124 7.05 29.38 -0.37
C LEU A 124 8.26 29.27 -1.31
N SER A 125 8.26 28.29 -2.22
CA SER A 125 9.29 28.17 -3.25
C SER A 125 8.97 29.06 -4.44
N SER A 126 9.96 29.82 -4.88
CA SER A 126 9.89 30.62 -6.10
C SER A 126 10.20 29.83 -7.37
N ARG A 127 10.62 28.56 -7.24
CA ARG A 127 11.22 27.76 -8.31
C ARG A 127 10.36 26.55 -8.68
N THR A 128 10.40 26.21 -9.97
CA THR A 128 9.76 25.02 -10.55
C THR A 128 10.54 23.73 -10.32
N ASP A 129 11.80 23.83 -9.90
CA ASP A 129 12.79 22.76 -10.02
C ASP A 129 12.69 21.73 -8.88
N GLY A 130 11.66 21.86 -8.04
CA GLY A 130 11.29 20.85 -7.06
C GLY A 130 12.29 20.68 -5.93
N SER A 131 13.23 21.59 -5.68
CA SER A 131 14.04 21.57 -4.45
C SER A 131 14.05 22.95 -3.81
N LEU A 132 13.90 23.00 -2.49
CA LEU A 132 14.04 24.22 -1.71
C LEU A 132 15.51 24.60 -1.62
N THR A 133 15.81 25.87 -1.82
CA THR A 133 17.09 26.45 -1.40
C THR A 133 17.21 26.45 0.12
N GLU A 134 18.42 26.60 0.65
CA GLU A 134 18.65 26.64 2.11
C GLU A 134 17.84 27.75 2.79
N GLU A 135 17.73 28.92 2.15
CA GLU A 135 16.93 30.04 2.66
C GLU A 135 15.43 29.76 2.65
N GLU A 136 14.91 29.14 1.58
CA GLU A 136 13.50 28.73 1.49
C GLU A 136 13.17 27.63 2.51
N PHE A 137 14.08 26.66 2.68
CA PHE A 137 13.96 25.60 3.68
C PHE A 137 13.98 26.18 5.09
N ALA A 138 14.91 27.09 5.41
CA ALA A 138 14.98 27.74 6.71
C ALA A 138 13.71 28.55 7.00
N ARG A 139 13.16 29.25 6.01
CA ARG A 139 11.90 30.00 6.15
C ARG A 139 10.71 29.09 6.39
N ALA A 140 10.58 28.02 5.60
CA ALA A 140 9.53 27.02 5.81
C ALA A 140 9.66 26.34 7.18
N LYS A 141 10.88 26.02 7.61
CA LYS A 141 11.16 25.44 8.92
C LYS A 141 10.79 26.40 10.06
N ALA A 142 11.11 27.68 9.92
CA ALA A 142 10.72 28.70 10.90
C ALA A 142 9.19 28.82 11.01
N TRP A 143 8.49 28.82 9.87
CA TRP A 143 7.03 28.80 9.86
C TRP A 143 6.44 27.58 10.59
N PHE A 144 6.97 26.38 10.38
CA PHE A 144 6.55 25.17 11.13
C PHE A 144 6.83 25.25 12.65
N LEU A 145 7.81 26.05 13.06
CA LEU A 145 8.10 26.28 14.48
C LEU A 145 7.14 27.30 15.10
N GLU A 146 6.72 28.31 14.32
CA GLU A 146 5.75 29.33 14.75
C GLU A 146 4.32 28.77 14.78
N GLU A 147 3.94 27.97 13.78
CA GLU A 147 2.63 27.34 13.64
C GLU A 147 2.77 25.81 13.64
N PRO A 148 3.02 25.19 14.81
CA PRO A 148 3.17 23.74 14.89
C PRO A 148 1.85 23.05 14.55
N VAL A 149 1.85 22.30 13.45
CA VAL A 149 0.68 21.49 13.06
C VAL A 149 0.79 20.13 13.76
N THR A 150 -0.19 19.83 14.60
CA THR A 150 -0.30 18.54 15.27
C THR A 150 -1.46 17.71 14.70
N PHE A 151 -1.28 16.41 14.61
CA PHE A 151 -2.33 15.46 14.27
C PHE A 151 -2.44 14.41 15.37
N ARG A 152 -3.66 14.03 15.76
CA ARG A 152 -3.87 13.03 16.80
C ARG A 152 -4.39 11.75 16.16
N PHE A 153 -3.64 10.67 16.33
CA PHE A 153 -4.13 9.32 16.10
C PHE A 153 -4.81 8.81 17.37
N GLU A 154 -5.88 8.03 17.23
CA GLU A 154 -6.51 7.33 18.35
C GLU A 154 -5.61 6.25 18.96
N THR A 155 -4.68 5.72 18.14
CA THR A 155 -3.76 4.65 18.51
C THR A 155 -2.45 5.11 19.15
N GLU A 156 -2.10 6.40 19.02
CA GLU A 156 -0.89 6.97 19.60
C GLU A 156 -1.20 7.71 20.92
N PRO A 157 -0.34 7.58 21.94
CA PRO A 157 -0.57 8.21 23.24
C PRO A 157 -0.46 9.73 23.18
N GLU A 158 0.40 10.24 22.30
CA GLU A 158 0.66 11.67 22.10
C GLU A 158 0.32 12.09 20.67
N PRO A 159 -0.12 13.35 20.46
CA PRO A 159 -0.34 13.87 19.12
C PRO A 159 1.00 13.96 18.38
N VAL A 160 1.01 13.46 17.15
CA VAL A 160 2.15 13.56 16.25
C VAL A 160 2.27 14.99 15.71
N ARG A 161 3.48 15.41 15.40
CA ARG A 161 3.76 16.75 14.86
C ARG A 161 4.13 16.64 13.40
N LEU A 162 3.62 17.54 12.56
CA LEU A 162 4.17 17.68 11.23
C LEU A 162 5.49 18.46 11.31
N ARG A 163 6.43 18.05 10.47
CA ARG A 163 7.77 18.64 10.45
C ARG A 163 8.33 18.67 9.04
N LEU A 164 9.08 19.73 8.74
CA LEU A 164 9.88 19.79 7.53
C LEU A 164 11.12 18.89 7.69
N LEU A 165 11.27 17.88 6.83
CA LEU A 165 12.31 16.86 6.95
C LEU A 165 13.41 16.99 5.88
N ARG A 166 13.06 17.41 4.65
CA ARG A 166 14.00 17.45 3.52
C ARG A 166 13.80 18.70 2.67
N SER A 167 14.85 19.08 1.95
CA SER A 167 14.82 20.15 0.95
C SER A 167 14.34 19.68 -0.43
N VAL A 168 14.03 18.39 -0.58
CA VAL A 168 13.58 17.74 -1.83
C VAL A 168 12.26 17.03 -1.52
N PRO A 169 11.26 17.05 -2.42
CA PRO A 169 9.93 16.56 -2.13
C PRO A 169 9.93 15.03 -1.95
N PRO A 170 9.00 14.51 -1.14
CA PRO A 170 8.09 15.28 -0.28
C PRO A 170 8.85 16.01 0.84
N TYR A 171 8.47 17.26 1.14
CA TYR A 171 9.19 18.14 2.07
C TYR A 171 8.74 17.92 3.52
N VAL A 172 7.45 17.62 3.69
CA VAL A 172 6.78 17.48 4.98
C VAL A 172 6.67 16.01 5.37
N GLY A 173 7.01 15.72 6.62
CA GLY A 173 6.76 14.43 7.26
C GLY A 173 6.14 14.58 8.63
N VAL A 174 6.12 13.48 9.37
CA VAL A 174 5.49 13.30 10.66
C VAL A 174 6.56 12.90 11.68
N ASP A 175 6.60 13.63 12.79
CA ASP A 175 7.40 13.38 13.97
C ASP A 175 6.49 12.77 15.04
N PHE A 176 6.70 11.48 15.32
CA PHE A 176 6.00 10.71 16.36
C PHE A 176 6.62 10.92 17.75
N GLY A 177 7.63 11.78 17.87
CA GLY A 177 8.38 12.00 19.10
C GLY A 177 9.47 10.97 19.33
N GLN A 178 10.35 11.22 20.30
CA GLN A 178 11.45 10.31 20.68
C GLN A 178 12.39 9.93 19.50
N GLY A 179 12.53 10.79 18.51
CA GLY A 179 13.38 10.55 17.33
C GLY A 179 12.70 9.77 16.20
N ARG A 180 11.48 9.26 16.43
CA ARG A 180 10.66 8.50 15.49
C ARG A 180 10.08 9.43 14.43
N ASN A 181 10.71 9.52 13.27
CA ASN A 181 10.27 10.39 12.18
C ASN A 181 9.96 9.57 10.94
N ALA A 182 8.85 9.86 10.27
CA ALA A 182 8.54 9.28 8.97
C ALA A 182 8.06 10.31 7.97
N MET A 183 8.39 10.06 6.71
CA MET A 183 7.97 10.86 5.58
C MET A 183 7.18 9.99 4.63
N PHE A 184 6.07 10.52 4.15
CA PHE A 184 5.17 9.78 3.27
C PHE A 184 5.06 10.48 1.93
N ASP A 185 5.03 9.71 0.86
CA ASP A 185 4.58 10.21 -0.43
C ASP A 185 3.12 10.67 -0.30
N PRO A 186 2.80 11.93 -0.56
CA PRO A 186 1.48 12.50 -0.27
C PRO A 186 0.38 11.96 -1.21
N VAL A 187 0.72 11.25 -2.28
CA VAL A 187 -0.25 10.65 -3.21
C VAL A 187 -0.55 9.21 -2.81
N THR A 188 0.49 8.42 -2.63
CA THR A 188 0.41 6.98 -2.37
C THR A 188 0.38 6.64 -0.87
N MET A 189 0.74 7.58 0.00
CA MET A 189 0.95 7.37 1.44
C MET A 189 1.99 6.28 1.76
N ARG A 190 2.89 5.99 0.80
CA ARG A 190 4.03 5.10 1.03
C ARG A 190 5.10 5.84 1.82
N CYS A 191 5.66 5.20 2.83
CA CYS A 191 6.82 5.77 3.52
C CYS A 191 8.01 5.81 2.57
N VAL A 192 8.60 6.99 2.44
CA VAL A 192 9.78 7.24 1.62
C VAL A 192 11.03 7.44 2.47
N TYR A 193 10.86 7.64 3.78
CA TYR A 193 11.92 7.78 4.75
C TYR A 193 11.38 7.51 6.15
N SER A 194 12.05 6.65 6.92
CA SER A 194 11.80 6.42 8.35
C SER A 194 13.13 6.45 9.11
N ASN A 195 13.10 6.92 10.35
CA ASN A 195 14.23 6.94 11.29
C ASN A 195 13.76 6.72 12.72
#